data_AF-A0A2U1S027-F1
#
_entry.id   AF-A0A2U1S027-F1
#
_cell.length_a   1.000
_cell.length_b   1.000
_cell.length_c   1.000
_cell.angle_alpha   90.00
_cell.angle_beta   90.00
_cell.angle_gamma   90.00
#
_symmetry.space_group_name_H-M   'P 1'
#
loop_
_entity.id
_entity.type
_entity.pdbx_description
1 polymer ?
#
loop_
_entity_poly.entity_id
_entity_poly.type
_entity_poly.pdbx_seq_one_letter_code
_entity_poly.pdbx_strand_id
1 'polypeptide(L)'
;MLDIRYRIDRMRALHALAEHGLTEAQARQLNELHQARDEDGMLTVLEGATLSSPAQQKLEILRQAKLLGERLTQLSRVIPLPHEKIQELYPQIRQIKLAYERLSTEADRYVTRV
;
A
#
# COMPACT_ATOMS: atom_id res chain seq x y z
N MET A 1 0.69 7.40 12.06
CA MET A 1 1.40 7.36 10.76
C MET A 1 1.50 5.90 10.37
N LEU A 2 0.85 5.50 9.27
CA LEU A 2 0.93 4.12 8.77
C LEU A 2 2.35 3.87 8.25
N ASP A 3 2.95 2.75 8.64
CA ASP A 3 4.23 2.33 8.11
C ASP A 3 4.01 1.22 7.08
N ILE A 4 3.83 1.65 5.82
CA ILE A 4 3.54 0.79 4.66
C ILE A 4 4.63 -0.25 4.35
N ARG A 5 5.73 -0.29 5.13
CA ARG A 5 6.66 -1.43 5.12
C ARG A 5 6.04 -2.68 5.72
N TYR A 6 5.13 -2.51 6.69
CA TYR A 6 4.45 -3.62 7.34
C TYR A 6 3.15 -3.96 6.61
N ARG A 7 2.94 -5.26 6.40
CA ARG A 7 1.72 -5.80 5.75
C ARG A 7 0.45 -5.27 6.41
N ILE A 8 0.38 -5.24 7.75
CA ILE A 8 -0.83 -4.83 8.45
C ILE A 8 -1.21 -3.36 8.17
N ASP A 9 -0.21 -2.49 8.06
CA ASP A 9 -0.42 -1.08 7.76
C ASP A 9 -0.74 -0.85 6.28
N ARG A 10 -0.13 -1.62 5.36
CA ARG A 10 -0.55 -1.63 3.96
C ARG A 10 -1.99 -2.10 3.79
N MET A 11 -2.37 -3.16 4.48
CA MET A 11 -3.74 -3.66 4.43
C MET A 11 -4.76 -2.65 4.94
N ARG A 12 -4.45 -1.89 5.99
CA ARG A 12 -5.29 -0.76 6.43
C ARG A 12 -5.36 0.34 5.37
N ALA A 13 -4.24 0.68 4.75
CA ALA A 13 -4.20 1.66 3.67
C ALA A 13 -5.00 1.23 2.43
N LEU A 14 -4.91 -0.04 2.03
CA LEU A 14 -5.68 -0.62 0.93
C LEU A 14 -7.18 -0.59 1.25
N HIS A 15 -7.57 -0.96 2.47
CA HIS A 15 -8.97 -0.94 2.89
C HIS A 15 -9.57 0.48 2.85
N ALA A 16 -8.79 1.50 3.22
CA ALA A 16 -9.22 2.90 3.16
C ALA A 16 -9.50 3.39 1.73
N LEU A 17 -8.97 2.72 0.69
CA LEU A 17 -9.29 3.07 -0.70
C LEU A 17 -10.75 2.75 -1.09
N ALA A 18 -11.50 2.02 -0.25
CA ALA A 18 -12.92 1.75 -0.43
C ALA A 18 -13.74 3.03 -0.68
N GLU A 19 -13.34 4.15 -0.09
CA GLU A 19 -14.05 5.44 -0.16
C GLU A 19 -13.85 6.17 -1.50
N HIS A 20 -13.07 5.61 -2.43
CA HIS A 20 -12.59 6.33 -3.63
C HIS A 20 -13.06 5.74 -4.97
N GLY A 21 -14.30 5.29 -5.04
CA GLY A 21 -14.94 4.90 -6.31
C GLY A 21 -15.20 3.41 -6.48
N LEU A 22 -15.24 2.64 -5.38
CA LEU A 22 -15.68 1.25 -5.43
C LEU A 22 -17.21 1.18 -5.52
N THR A 23 -17.70 0.20 -6.27
CA THR A 23 -19.09 -0.24 -6.17
C THR A 23 -19.34 -0.91 -4.81
N GLU A 24 -20.60 -0.99 -4.39
CA GLU A 24 -20.96 -1.63 -3.13
C GLU A 24 -20.50 -3.11 -3.06
N ALA A 25 -20.58 -3.83 -4.18
CA ALA A 25 -20.10 -5.21 -4.27
C ALA A 25 -18.58 -5.30 -4.07
N GLN A 26 -17.81 -4.42 -4.71
CA GLN A 26 -16.35 -4.37 -4.55
C GLN A 26 -15.95 -3.96 -3.13
N ALA A 27 -16.67 -3.01 -2.51
CA ALA A 27 -16.40 -2.59 -1.14
C ALA A 27 -16.66 -3.72 -0.13
N ARG A 28 -17.74 -4.49 -0.29
CA ARG A 28 -18.01 -5.69 0.52
C ARG A 28 -16.92 -6.73 0.35
N GLN A 29 -16.54 -7.05 -0.88
CA GLN A 29 -15.48 -8.01 -1.17
C GLN A 29 -14.14 -7.56 -0.56
N LEU A 30 -13.79 -6.27 -0.69
CA LEU A 30 -12.57 -5.72 -0.08
C LEU A 30 -12.58 -5.86 1.44
N ASN A 31 -13.73 -5.67 2.09
CA ASN A 31 -13.89 -5.83 3.52
C ASN A 31 -13.71 -7.29 3.98
N GLU A 32 -14.29 -8.25 3.24
CA GLU A 32 -14.10 -9.68 3.49
C GLU A 32 -12.62 -10.08 3.40
N LEU A 33 -11.93 -9.61 2.36
CA LEU A 33 -10.50 -9.85 2.17
C LEU A 33 -9.65 -9.20 3.27
N HIS A 34 -10.02 -8.01 3.73
CA HIS A 34 -9.38 -7.36 4.86
C HIS A 34 -9.50 -8.19 6.15
N GLN A 35 -10.69 -8.72 6.42
CA GLN A 35 -10.94 -9.60 7.58
C GLN A 35 -10.19 -10.93 7.46
N ALA A 36 -10.15 -11.52 6.27
CA ALA A 36 -9.38 -12.73 5.96
C ALA A 36 -7.86 -12.52 5.95
N ARG A 37 -7.41 -11.26 6.09
CA ARG A 37 -6.01 -10.85 5.99
C ARG A 37 -5.38 -11.13 4.62
N ASP A 38 -6.16 -11.15 3.55
CA ASP A 38 -5.67 -11.41 2.20
C ASP A 38 -5.24 -10.12 1.49
N GLU A 39 -3.94 -9.78 1.58
CA GLU A 39 -3.39 -8.58 0.93
C GLU A 39 -3.42 -8.67 -0.60
N ASP A 40 -3.20 -9.86 -1.16
CA ASP A 40 -3.13 -10.08 -2.61
C ASP A 40 -4.52 -9.99 -3.24
N GLY A 41 -5.52 -10.59 -2.57
CA GLY A 41 -6.92 -10.44 -2.96
C GLY A 41 -7.36 -8.97 -2.92
N MET A 42 -6.97 -8.22 -1.87
CA MET A 42 -7.30 -6.79 -1.76
C MET A 42 -6.74 -5.97 -2.93
N LEU A 43 -5.48 -6.22 -3.32
CA LEU A 43 -4.88 -5.57 -4.49
C LEU A 43 -5.65 -5.89 -5.77
N THR A 44 -6.00 -7.16 -5.98
CA THR A 44 -6.73 -7.61 -7.18
C THR A 44 -8.08 -6.91 -7.33
N VAL A 45 -8.82 -6.75 -6.23
CA VAL A 45 -10.11 -6.03 -6.24
C VAL A 45 -9.93 -4.55 -6.60
N LEU A 46 -8.91 -3.91 -6.05
CA LEU A 46 -8.63 -2.48 -6.26
C LEU A 46 -8.08 -2.19 -7.65
N GLU A 47 -7.30 -3.10 -8.23
CA GLU A 47 -6.81 -2.99 -9.62
C GLU A 47 -7.95 -3.10 -10.65
N GLY A 48 -8.97 -3.89 -10.35
CA GLY A 48 -10.18 -4.00 -11.18
C GLY A 48 -11.21 -2.88 -10.95
N ALA A 49 -10.97 -1.96 -10.02
CA ALA A 49 -11.91 -0.90 -9.65
C ALA A 49 -11.63 0.42 -10.38
N THR A 50 -12.70 1.18 -10.65
CA THR A 50 -12.60 2.52 -11.24
C THR A 50 -12.28 3.56 -10.16
N LEU A 51 -11.07 3.50 -9.63
CA LEU A 51 -10.60 4.40 -8.58
C LEU A 51 -10.39 5.83 -9.09
N SER A 52 -10.54 6.81 -8.20
CA SER A 52 -10.11 8.20 -8.47
C SER A 52 -8.59 8.25 -8.74
N SER A 53 -8.14 9.24 -9.52
CA SER A 53 -6.71 9.39 -9.85
C SER A 53 -5.78 9.42 -8.61
N PRO A 54 -6.10 10.16 -7.52
CA PRO A 54 -5.31 10.09 -6.28
C PRO A 54 -5.31 8.70 -5.63
N ALA A 55 -6.42 7.96 -5.69
CA ALA A 55 -6.52 6.61 -5.15
C ALA A 55 -5.72 5.59 -5.98
N GLN A 56 -5.70 5.73 -7.31
CA GLN A 56 -4.83 4.93 -8.19
C GLN A 56 -3.35 5.15 -7.88
N GLN A 57 -2.94 6.40 -7.66
CA GLN A 57 -1.56 6.71 -7.26
C GLN A 57 -1.21 6.10 -5.90
N LYS A 58 -2.12 6.16 -4.91
CA LYS A 58 -1.93 5.50 -3.62
C LYS A 58 -1.83 3.98 -3.77
N LEU A 59 -2.67 3.36 -4.59
CA LEU A 59 -2.62 1.93 -4.88
C LEU A 59 -1.26 1.52 -5.46
N GLU A 60 -0.73 2.26 -6.43
CA GLU A 60 0.57 1.99 -7.04
C GLU A 60 1.72 2.07 -6.00
N ILE A 61 1.69 3.07 -5.12
CA ILE A 61 2.68 3.17 -4.03
C ILE A 61 2.59 1.99 -3.07
N LEU A 62 1.38 1.55 -2.72
CA LEU A 62 1.17 0.39 -1.85
C LEU A 62 1.67 -0.91 -2.49
N ARG A 63 1.49 -1.06 -3.82
CA ARG A 63 2.03 -2.18 -4.61
C ARG A 63 3.56 -2.18 -4.58
N GLN A 64 4.20 -1.03 -4.82
CA GLN A 64 5.65 -0.90 -4.72
C GLN A 64 6.17 -1.21 -3.32
N ALA A 65 5.46 -0.76 -2.28
CA ALA A 65 5.82 -1.03 -0.89
C ALA A 65 5.76 -2.53 -0.56
N LYS A 66 4.76 -3.25 -1.08
CA LYS A 66 4.66 -4.72 -0.95
C LYS A 66 5.86 -5.41 -1.58
N LEU A 67 6.16 -5.12 -2.86
CA LEU A 67 7.28 -5.73 -3.58
C LEU A 67 8.62 -5.50 -2.85
N LEU A 68 8.82 -4.30 -2.31
CA LEU A 68 10.01 -3.97 -1.55
C LEU A 68 10.10 -4.76 -0.23
N GLY A 69 8.97 -4.90 0.48
CA GLY A 69 8.87 -5.72 1.68
C GLY A 69 9.14 -7.22 1.42
N GLU A 70 8.64 -7.74 0.30
CA GLU A 70 8.91 -9.11 -0.14
C GLU A 70 10.39 -9.31 -0.46
N ARG A 71 11.01 -8.37 -1.19
CA ARG A 71 12.45 -8.41 -1.49
C ARG A 71 13.31 -8.37 -0.22
N LEU A 72 12.96 -7.53 0.76
CA LEU A 72 13.63 -7.51 2.07
C LEU A 72 13.50 -8.85 2.79
N THR A 73 12.31 -9.44 2.76
CA THR A 73 12.04 -10.75 3.38
C THR A 73 12.82 -11.87 2.70
N GLN A 74 13.00 -11.80 1.38
CA GLN A 74 13.84 -12.75 0.65
C GLN A 74 15.31 -12.60 1.06
N LEU A 75 15.84 -11.36 1.08
CA LEU A 75 17.22 -11.09 1.48
C LEU A 75 17.51 -11.48 2.93
N SER A 76 16.54 -11.31 3.84
CA SER A 76 16.70 -11.67 5.25
C SER A 76 16.80 -13.19 5.49
N ARG A 77 16.44 -14.01 4.51
CA ARG A 77 16.54 -15.48 4.56
C ARG A 77 17.88 -16.01 4.02
N VAL A 78 18.70 -15.16 3.41
CA VAL A 78 20.01 -15.55 2.85
C VAL A 78 21.08 -15.52 3.95
N ILE A 79 21.94 -16.56 3.97
CA ILE A 79 23.05 -16.68 4.92
C ILE A 79 24.36 -16.89 4.13
N PRO A 80 25.41 -16.06 4.36
CA PRO A 80 25.45 -14.92 5.28
C PRO A 80 24.53 -13.77 4.82
N LEU A 81 24.12 -12.92 5.78
CA LEU A 81 23.17 -11.84 5.49
C LEU A 81 23.80 -10.83 4.50
N PRO A 82 23.15 -10.56 3.36
CA PRO A 82 23.70 -9.67 2.33
C PRO A 82 23.45 -8.20 2.67
N HIS A 83 24.20 -7.68 3.64
CA HIS A 83 24.03 -6.32 4.19
C HIS A 83 24.05 -5.22 3.11
N GLU A 84 24.95 -5.30 2.13
CA GLU A 84 25.05 -4.33 1.04
C GLU A 84 23.75 -4.27 0.22
N LYS A 85 23.22 -5.43 -0.18
CA LYS A 85 21.96 -5.53 -0.94
C LYS A 85 20.76 -5.03 -0.15
N ILE A 86 20.75 -5.24 1.17
CA ILE A 86 19.70 -4.69 2.05
C ILE A 86 19.85 -3.16 2.14
N GLN A 87 21.08 -2.65 2.22
CA GLN A 87 21.33 -1.21 2.30
C GLN A 87 20.87 -0.46 1.06
N GLU A 88 21.06 -1.02 -0.13
CA GLU A 88 20.58 -0.48 -1.40
C GLU A 88 19.06 -0.26 -1.47
N LEU A 89 18.29 -0.94 -0.61
CA LEU A 89 16.84 -0.81 -0.56
C LEU A 89 16.38 0.37 0.30
N TYR A 90 17.17 0.85 1.26
CA TYR A 90 16.77 1.95 2.16
C TYR A 90 16.37 3.25 1.44
N PRO A 91 17.07 3.71 0.39
CA PRO A 91 16.63 4.87 -0.38
C PRO A 91 15.22 4.70 -0.98
N GLN A 92 14.92 3.52 -1.53
CA GLN A 92 13.61 3.20 -2.12
C GLN A 92 12.53 3.20 -1.04
N ILE A 93 12.80 2.58 0.12
CA ILE A 93 11.90 2.57 1.27
C ILE A 93 11.54 4.01 1.67
N ARG A 94 12.55 4.88 1.76
CA ARG A 94 12.37 6.28 2.13
C ARG A 94 11.53 7.04 1.10
N GLN A 95 11.79 6.82 -0.19
CA GLN A 95 11.04 7.46 -1.27
C GLN A 95 9.56 7.06 -1.26
N ILE A 96 9.26 5.77 -1.14
CA ILE A 96 7.87 5.26 -1.08
C ILE A 96 7.14 5.86 0.12
N LYS A 97 7.77 5.87 1.30
CA LYS A 97 7.17 6.48 2.50
C LYS A 97 6.82 7.95 2.27
N LEU A 98 7.76 8.75 1.74
CA LEU A 98 7.53 10.17 1.47
C LEU A 98 6.44 10.40 0.41
N ALA A 99 6.40 9.57 -0.64
CA ALA A 99 5.38 9.66 -1.67
C ALA A 99 3.98 9.38 -1.10
N TYR A 100 3.86 8.36 -0.25
CA TYR A 100 2.61 8.02 0.43
C TYR A 100 2.13 9.13 1.39
N GLU A 101 3.04 9.69 2.17
CA GLU A 101 2.74 10.80 3.09
C GLU A 101 2.27 12.06 2.35
N ARG A 102 2.89 12.39 1.20
CA ARG A 102 2.47 13.53 0.37
C ARG A 102 1.03 13.35 -0.12
N LEU A 103 0.69 12.19 -0.69
CA LEU A 103 -0.66 11.92 -1.18
C LEU A 103 -1.70 11.81 -0.05
N SER A 104 -1.29 11.39 1.14
CA SER A 104 -2.18 11.36 2.30
C SER A 104 -2.47 12.78 2.81
N THR A 105 -1.44 13.61 2.91
CA THR A 105 -1.55 15.00 3.36
C THR A 105 -2.28 15.89 2.35
N GLU A 106 -2.07 15.67 1.06
CA GLU A 106 -2.78 16.39 0.00
C GLU A 106 -4.26 15.99 -0.02
N ALA A 107 -4.57 14.69 0.11
CA ALA A 107 -5.96 14.23 0.22
C ALA A 107 -6.70 14.87 1.39
N ASP A 108 -6.08 14.96 2.58
CA ASP A 108 -6.67 15.60 3.75
C ASP A 108 -6.96 17.10 3.51
N ARG A 109 -6.09 17.81 2.78
CA ARG A 109 -6.29 19.24 2.47
C ARG A 109 -7.43 19.52 1.49
N TYR A 110 -7.78 18.57 0.63
CA TYR A 110 -8.91 18.71 -0.28
C TYR A 110 -10.26 18.48 0.43
N VAL A 111 -10.30 17.67 1.48
CA VAL A 111 -11.54 17.40 2.25
C VAL A 111 -11.92 18.58 3.17
N THR A 112 -10.95 19.37 3.63
CA THR A 112 -11.21 20.54 4.51
C THR A 112 -11.63 21.82 3.77
N ARG A 113 -11.73 21.79 2.43
CA ARG A 113 -12.22 22.91 1.61
C ARG A 113 -13.60 22.58 1.03
N VAL A 114 -14.59 22.36 1.90
CA VAL A 114 -16.02 22.38 1.54
C VAL A 114 -16.77 23.12 2.64
#